data_AF-A0A382XT31-F1
#
_entry.id   AF-A0A382XT31-F1
#
_cell.length_a   1.000
_cell.length_b   1.000
_cell.length_c   1.000
_cell.angle_alpha   90.00
_cell.angle_beta   90.00
_cell.angle_gamma   90.00
#
_symmetry.space_group_name_H-M   'P 1'
#
loop_
_entity.id
_entity.type
_entity.pdbx_description
1 polymer ?
#
loop_
_entity_poly.entity_id
_entity_poly.type
_entity_poly.pdbx_seq_one_letter_code
_entity_poly.pdbx_strand_id
1 'polypeptide(L)'
;MAMLKRYVPLLCLILFFGCKEGVPIYFRSPQPRGGKLFHGDIDQFLISNIPEKVHSHGNRYDELNDILFESLNDTLTSIEIDRHKNIAEVKLEFFNGLSWIEEFDLSDSSFFGDLEFFGDLEEIELEDVILVKENIICFNKKNDKGYFEINHIWERDRVNGDIMIYDNPFSVAKKNSLENFNKEISYKRDDFDLEIVNINDTLETYSADPSYMAFRWGLKKNETPDWSLSLIYLIGLSDAFEDRIEKDSTKYMALIDLGLEF
;
A
#
# COMPACT_ATOMS: atom_id res chain seq x y z
N MET A 1 26.79 15.53 -11.45
CA MET A 1 26.45 14.31 -10.67
C MET A 1 24.97 14.34 -10.27
N ALA A 2 24.09 14.75 -11.21
CA ALA A 2 22.65 14.97 -10.98
C ALA A 2 21.79 13.86 -11.58
N MET A 3 22.36 13.05 -12.47
CA MET A 3 21.65 11.98 -13.16
C MET A 3 21.49 10.72 -12.31
N LEU A 4 22.32 10.52 -11.27
CA LEU A 4 22.27 9.30 -10.44
C LEU A 4 21.15 9.33 -9.38
N LYS A 5 20.72 10.53 -8.94
CA LYS A 5 19.72 10.71 -7.87
C LYS A 5 18.27 10.55 -8.35
N ARG A 6 17.96 10.94 -9.60
CA ARG A 6 16.65 10.67 -10.22
C ARG A 6 16.34 9.20 -10.45
N TYR A 7 17.36 8.34 -10.46
CA TYR A 7 17.16 6.91 -10.58
C TYR A 7 16.93 6.21 -9.25
N VAL A 8 17.15 6.82 -8.08
CA VAL A 8 16.99 6.10 -6.80
C VAL A 8 15.50 5.94 -6.43
N PRO A 9 14.63 6.97 -6.51
CA PRO A 9 13.19 6.77 -6.34
C PRO A 9 12.63 5.85 -7.43
N LEU A 10 13.09 6.04 -8.68
CA LEU A 10 12.67 5.24 -9.83
C LEU A 10 13.18 3.78 -9.77
N LEU A 11 14.38 3.52 -9.22
CA LEU A 11 14.94 2.18 -9.01
C LEU A 11 14.33 1.53 -7.78
N CYS A 12 13.99 2.27 -6.72
CA CYS A 12 13.20 1.76 -5.61
C CYS A 12 11.83 1.33 -6.15
N LEU A 13 11.14 2.19 -6.91
CA LEU A 13 9.91 1.84 -7.64
C LEU A 13 10.11 0.59 -8.51
N ILE A 14 11.11 0.54 -9.41
CA ILE A 14 11.37 -0.61 -10.30
C ILE A 14 11.82 -1.89 -9.55
N LEU A 15 12.47 -1.80 -8.39
CA LEU A 15 12.92 -2.94 -7.59
C LEU A 15 11.83 -3.46 -6.62
N PHE A 16 10.87 -2.61 -6.23
CA PHE A 16 9.65 -3.03 -5.51
C PHE A 16 8.53 -3.48 -6.46
N PHE A 17 8.59 -3.14 -7.77
CA PHE A 17 7.81 -3.80 -8.82
C PHE A 17 8.31 -5.23 -9.10
N GLY A 18 8.24 -6.08 -8.09
CA GLY A 18 7.78 -7.43 -8.35
C GLY A 18 6.33 -7.32 -8.79
N CYS A 19 6.06 -6.97 -10.05
CA CYS A 19 4.78 -7.35 -10.67
C CYS A 19 4.63 -8.84 -10.34
N LYS A 20 3.74 -9.18 -9.40
CA LYS A 20 3.31 -10.55 -9.18
C LYS A 20 2.49 -10.88 -10.41
N GLU A 21 3.19 -11.10 -11.51
CA GLU A 21 2.69 -11.60 -12.78
C GLU A 21 2.20 -13.05 -12.61
N GLY A 22 1.76 -13.46 -11.43
CA GLY A 22 1.27 -14.79 -11.15
C GLY A 22 -0.14 -14.98 -11.67
N VAL A 23 -0.51 -16.24 -11.85
CA VAL A 23 -1.92 -16.61 -11.99
C VAL A 23 -2.57 -16.51 -10.60
N PRO A 24 -3.68 -15.78 -10.45
CA PRO A 24 -4.39 -15.69 -9.16
C PRO A 24 -4.98 -17.05 -8.77
N ILE A 25 -5.06 -17.27 -7.47
CA ILE A 25 -5.88 -18.34 -6.88
C ILE A 25 -7.28 -17.77 -6.71
N TYR A 26 -8.26 -18.48 -7.27
CA TYR A 26 -9.65 -18.08 -7.15
C TYR A 26 -10.28 -18.64 -5.88
N PHE A 27 -11.24 -17.93 -5.31
CA PHE A 27 -11.95 -18.34 -4.11
C PHE A 27 -13.41 -18.64 -4.44
N ARG A 28 -13.97 -19.69 -3.83
CA ARG A 28 -15.39 -20.05 -3.99
C ARG A 28 -16.33 -19.19 -3.16
N SER A 29 -15.79 -18.43 -2.20
CA SER A 29 -16.51 -17.48 -1.37
C SER A 29 -15.70 -16.20 -1.24
N PRO A 30 -16.34 -15.03 -1.05
CA PRO A 30 -15.62 -13.81 -0.70
C PRO A 30 -15.01 -14.08 0.67
N GLN A 31 -13.69 -14.04 0.77
CA GLN A 31 -12.99 -14.33 2.02
C GLN A 31 -12.88 -13.07 2.86
N PRO A 32 -12.73 -13.21 4.20
CA PRO A 32 -12.66 -14.45 4.97
C PRO A 32 -14.03 -14.98 5.45
N ARG A 33 -14.17 -16.32 5.60
CA ARG A 33 -15.39 -16.99 6.11
C ARG A 33 -15.92 -16.35 7.41
N GLY A 34 -17.22 -16.01 7.43
CA GLY A 34 -17.87 -15.35 8.56
C GLY A 34 -17.44 -13.90 8.79
N GLY A 35 -16.81 -13.28 7.79
CA GLY A 35 -16.68 -11.82 7.71
C GLY A 35 -18.02 -11.15 7.43
N LYS A 36 -18.04 -9.82 7.55
CA LYS A 36 -19.20 -8.98 7.26
C LYS A 36 -18.88 -8.06 6.09
N LEU A 37 -19.90 -7.71 5.31
CA LEU A 37 -19.76 -6.68 4.28
C LEU A 37 -19.31 -5.36 4.90
N PHE A 38 -18.33 -4.72 4.28
CA PHE A 38 -17.97 -3.34 4.59
C PHE A 38 -19.08 -2.41 4.07
N HIS A 39 -19.47 -1.45 4.90
CA HIS A 39 -20.49 -0.45 4.57
C HIS A 39 -19.98 0.99 4.81
N GLY A 40 -18.67 1.14 4.98
CA GLY A 40 -18.04 2.44 5.22
C GLY A 40 -17.61 3.12 3.93
N ASP A 41 -17.18 4.35 4.08
CA ASP A 41 -16.46 5.10 3.04
C ASP A 41 -14.96 4.77 3.17
N ILE A 42 -14.32 4.40 2.06
CA ILE A 42 -12.94 3.91 2.04
C ILE A 42 -11.97 5.05 2.35
N ASP A 43 -12.19 6.22 1.76
CA ASP A 43 -11.32 7.39 1.95
C ASP A 43 -11.36 7.85 3.41
N GLN A 44 -12.57 7.94 3.99
CA GLN A 44 -12.73 8.25 5.41
C GLN A 44 -12.09 7.18 6.30
N PHE A 45 -12.19 5.90 5.90
CA PHE A 45 -11.52 4.83 6.62
C PHE A 45 -9.99 5.02 6.58
N LEU A 46 -9.40 5.28 5.42
CA LEU A 46 -7.96 5.53 5.29
C LEU A 46 -7.52 6.75 6.11
N ILE A 47 -8.16 7.90 5.91
CA ILE A 47 -7.87 9.15 6.64
C ILE A 47 -7.94 8.94 8.16
N SER A 48 -8.94 8.18 8.64
CA SER A 48 -9.09 7.89 10.07
C SER A 48 -8.00 6.98 10.65
N ASN A 49 -7.25 6.27 9.79
CA ASN A 49 -6.20 5.33 10.18
C ASN A 49 -4.79 5.85 9.91
N ILE A 50 -4.64 7.01 9.26
CA ILE A 50 -3.36 7.70 9.21
C ILE A 50 -2.95 8.13 10.64
N PRO A 51 -1.67 7.92 11.04
CA PRO A 51 -1.16 8.38 12.32
C PRO A 51 -1.49 9.87 12.57
N GLU A 52 -1.96 10.18 13.77
CA GLU A 52 -2.20 11.59 14.14
C GLU A 52 -0.91 12.40 14.25
N LYS A 53 0.22 11.72 14.48
CA LYS A 53 1.53 12.32 14.68
C LYS A 53 2.62 11.46 14.05
N VAL A 54 3.47 12.07 13.23
CA VAL A 54 4.73 11.48 12.75
C VAL A 54 5.84 12.44 13.12
N HIS A 55 6.86 11.97 13.85
CA HIS A 55 7.99 12.79 14.24
C HIS A 55 9.28 12.07 13.88
N SER A 56 10.12 12.72 13.07
CA SER A 56 11.45 12.26 12.74
C SER A 56 12.48 13.25 13.26
N HIS A 57 13.32 12.81 14.19
CA HIS A 57 14.39 13.62 14.77
C HIS A 57 15.74 12.91 14.56
N GLY A 58 16.51 13.39 13.57
CA GLY A 58 17.97 13.34 13.58
C GLY A 58 18.70 11.99 13.58
N ASN A 59 18.06 10.83 13.34
CA ASN A 59 18.79 9.57 13.12
C ASN A 59 18.27 8.82 11.89
N ARG A 60 19.15 8.69 10.88
CA ARG A 60 19.01 7.97 9.59
C ARG A 60 18.92 6.43 9.74
N TYR A 61 18.11 5.94 10.68
CA TYR A 61 18.02 4.50 10.97
C TYR A 61 16.60 3.97 11.16
N ASP A 62 15.56 4.80 10.98
CA ASP A 62 14.22 4.28 10.72
C ASP A 62 13.98 4.35 9.21
N GLU A 63 13.47 3.30 8.60
CA GLU A 63 13.20 3.23 7.14
C GLU A 63 12.28 4.37 6.68
N LEU A 64 11.35 4.81 7.53
CA LEU A 64 10.49 6.00 7.31
C LEU A 64 11.28 7.32 7.34
N ASN A 65 12.33 7.40 8.17
CA ASN A 65 13.23 8.56 8.23
C ASN A 65 14.08 8.63 6.96
N ASP A 66 14.62 7.49 6.51
CA ASP A 66 15.50 7.46 5.33
C ASP A 66 14.75 7.88 4.07
N ILE A 67 13.52 7.41 3.86
CA ILE A 67 12.70 7.83 2.70
C ILE A 67 12.47 9.35 2.74
N LEU A 68 12.01 9.89 3.88
CA LEU A 68 11.74 11.32 3.99
C LEU A 68 13.01 12.19 3.85
N PHE A 69 14.15 11.78 4.45
CA PHE A 69 15.41 12.53 4.36
C PHE A 69 16.09 12.39 3.00
N GLU A 70 16.00 11.22 2.35
CA GLU A 70 16.53 10.99 1.01
C GLU A 70 15.75 11.78 -0.05
N SER A 71 14.43 11.91 0.09
CA SER A 71 13.59 12.71 -0.80
C SER A 71 13.79 14.21 -0.64
N LEU A 72 14.07 14.69 0.58
CA LEU A 72 13.96 16.11 0.88
C LEU A 72 15.28 16.88 0.78
N ASN A 73 16.44 16.37 1.26
CA ASN A 73 17.81 16.95 1.14
C ASN A 73 18.64 16.73 2.43
N ASP A 74 19.97 16.65 2.27
CA ASP A 74 20.97 16.60 3.34
C ASP A 74 20.94 17.81 4.30
N THR A 75 20.17 18.86 3.98
CA THR A 75 20.03 20.05 4.83
C THR A 75 18.95 19.95 5.90
N LEU A 76 18.00 19.03 5.72
CA LEU A 76 16.89 18.81 6.62
C LEU A 76 17.37 18.12 7.90
N THR A 77 16.86 18.58 9.05
CA THR A 77 17.23 18.06 10.38
C THR A 77 16.07 17.41 11.11
N SER A 78 14.84 17.85 10.84
CA SER A 78 13.64 17.28 11.46
C SER A 78 12.42 17.44 10.55
N ILE A 79 11.48 16.52 10.72
CA ILE A 79 10.15 16.56 10.12
C ILE A 79 9.14 16.23 11.22
N GLU A 80 8.14 17.07 11.35
CA GLU A 80 6.99 16.85 12.22
C GLU A 80 5.73 16.93 11.37
N ILE A 81 4.87 15.94 11.49
CA ILE A 81 3.58 15.89 10.80
C ILE A 81 2.52 15.72 11.86
N ASP A 82 1.66 16.71 11.99
CA ASP A 82 0.53 16.71 12.92
C ASP A 82 -0.77 16.70 12.12
N ARG A 83 -1.54 15.61 12.23
CA ARG A 83 -2.83 15.47 11.56
C ARG A 83 -3.98 15.88 12.49
N HIS A 84 -4.80 16.79 11.99
CA HIS A 84 -6.03 17.24 12.63
C HIS A 84 -7.22 16.99 11.70
N LYS A 85 -7.89 15.84 11.89
CA LYS A 85 -8.95 15.34 11.00
C LYS A 85 -8.41 15.15 9.57
N ASN A 86 -8.84 16.00 8.64
CA ASN A 86 -8.46 15.92 7.23
C ASN A 86 -7.34 16.91 6.90
N ILE A 87 -6.78 17.62 7.87
CA ILE A 87 -5.64 18.52 7.63
C ILE A 87 -4.38 17.88 8.20
N ALA A 88 -3.31 17.86 7.40
CA ALA A 88 -1.98 17.54 7.86
C ALA A 88 -1.13 18.81 7.87
N GLU A 89 -0.61 19.18 9.04
CA GLU A 89 0.39 20.22 9.19
C GLU A 89 1.77 19.56 9.13
N VAL A 90 2.58 19.91 8.14
CA VAL A 90 3.95 19.43 7.97
C VAL A 90 4.91 20.57 8.32
N LYS A 91 5.76 20.32 9.31
CA LYS A 91 6.82 21.21 9.75
C LYS A 91 8.18 20.61 9.44
N LEU A 92 8.99 21.37 8.71
CA LEU A 92 10.36 21.05 8.31
C LEU A 92 11.33 21.99 9.05
N GLU A 93 12.42 21.46 9.58
CA GLU A 93 13.52 22.28 10.13
C GLU A 93 14.85 21.90 9.48
N PHE A 94 15.67 22.90 9.19
CA PHE A 94 16.93 22.77 8.48
C PHE A 94 18.12 23.19 9.35
N PHE A 95 19.33 22.67 9.06
CA PHE A 95 20.52 22.96 9.88
C PHE A 95 20.89 24.45 9.96
N ASN A 96 20.45 25.26 9.00
CA ASN A 96 20.71 26.70 8.97
C ASN A 96 19.74 27.50 9.85
N GLY A 97 18.83 26.82 10.55
CA GLY A 97 17.80 27.42 11.39
C GLY A 97 16.54 27.86 10.65
N LEU A 98 16.42 27.58 9.34
CA LEU A 98 15.16 27.75 8.63
C LEU A 98 14.13 26.76 9.18
N SER A 99 12.91 27.23 9.37
CA SER A 99 11.74 26.39 9.64
C SER A 99 10.66 26.72 8.61
N TRP A 100 10.01 25.68 8.10
CA TRP A 100 8.95 25.77 7.10
C TRP A 100 7.73 25.00 7.58
N ILE A 101 6.54 25.55 7.40
CA ILE A 101 5.28 24.93 7.81
C ILE A 101 4.31 25.00 6.64
N GLU A 102 3.71 23.86 6.30
CA GLU A 102 2.67 23.75 5.27
C GLU A 102 1.48 22.95 5.79
N GLU A 103 0.29 23.33 5.34
CA GLU A 103 -0.93 22.58 5.58
C GLU A 103 -1.40 21.90 4.29
N PHE A 104 -1.81 20.65 4.43
CA PHE A 104 -2.29 19.79 3.37
C PHE A 104 -3.69 19.30 3.70
N ASP A 105 -4.63 19.45 2.75
CA ASP A 105 -6.00 18.97 2.90
C ASP A 105 -6.10 17.53 2.36
N LEU A 106 -6.07 16.56 3.27
CA LEU A 106 -6.17 15.13 3.02
C LEU A 106 -7.55 14.69 2.49
N SER A 107 -8.54 15.59 2.47
CA SER A 107 -9.81 15.27 1.79
C SER A 107 -9.70 15.34 0.27
N ASP A 108 -8.60 15.88 -0.25
CA ASP A 108 -8.24 15.74 -1.65
C ASP A 108 -7.76 14.30 -1.91
N SER A 109 -8.53 13.54 -2.68
CA SER A 109 -8.24 12.13 -2.98
C SER A 109 -6.89 11.94 -3.69
N SER A 110 -6.34 12.99 -4.30
CA SER A 110 -5.01 12.98 -4.90
C SER A 110 -3.88 12.74 -3.89
N PHE A 111 -4.10 12.92 -2.58
CA PHE A 111 -3.12 12.54 -1.55
C PHE A 111 -2.84 11.05 -1.50
N PHE A 112 -3.84 10.26 -1.88
CA PHE A 112 -3.71 8.83 -2.04
C PHE A 112 -3.51 8.47 -3.51
N GLY A 113 -3.11 9.43 -4.35
CA GLY A 113 -2.89 9.21 -5.79
C GLY A 113 -1.89 8.09 -6.07
N ASP A 114 -0.96 7.79 -5.16
CA ASP A 114 -0.11 6.61 -5.27
C ASP A 114 -0.82 5.28 -4.98
N LEU A 115 -2.02 5.27 -4.41
CA LEU A 115 -2.90 4.10 -4.45
C LEU A 115 -3.44 3.86 -5.88
N GLU A 116 -3.38 4.84 -6.80
CA GLU A 116 -3.61 4.59 -8.24
C GLU A 116 -2.49 3.71 -8.85
N PHE A 117 -1.29 3.71 -8.25
CA PHE A 117 -0.20 2.80 -8.61
C PHE A 117 -0.52 1.31 -8.31
N PHE A 118 -1.55 1.05 -7.50
CA PHE A 118 -1.98 -0.28 -7.05
C PHE A 118 -3.14 -0.86 -7.90
N GLY A 119 -3.49 -0.18 -8.99
CA GLY A 119 -4.78 -0.37 -9.67
C GLY A 119 -5.77 0.54 -8.99
N ASP A 120 -6.01 1.69 -9.64
CA ASP A 120 -6.89 2.81 -9.29
C ASP A 120 -7.68 2.67 -7.96
N LEU A 121 -7.62 3.67 -7.09
CA LEU A 121 -8.74 3.87 -6.15
C LEU A 121 -10.07 4.06 -6.91
N GLU A 122 -10.02 4.44 -8.21
CA GLU A 122 -11.14 4.37 -9.15
C GLU A 122 -11.51 2.92 -9.60
N GLU A 123 -10.60 1.93 -9.45
CA GLU A 123 -10.70 0.48 -9.73
C GLU A 123 -10.92 -0.38 -8.48
N ILE A 124 -11.04 0.20 -7.28
CA ILE A 124 -12.06 -0.29 -6.36
C ILE A 124 -13.40 -0.01 -7.04
N GLU A 125 -13.67 -0.75 -8.11
CA GLU A 125 -14.85 -0.62 -8.91
C GLU A 125 -16.01 -0.76 -7.94
N LEU A 126 -17.12 -0.08 -8.23
CA LEU A 126 -18.40 -0.25 -7.54
C LEU A 126 -18.88 -1.73 -7.44
N GLU A 127 -18.13 -2.69 -7.98
CA GLU A 127 -18.37 -4.12 -8.05
C GLU A 127 -17.55 -4.96 -7.04
N ASP A 128 -16.58 -4.39 -6.32
CA ASP A 128 -15.77 -5.13 -5.35
C ASP A 128 -16.59 -5.57 -4.13
N VAL A 129 -16.49 -6.86 -3.78
CA VAL A 129 -17.10 -7.40 -2.55
C VAL A 129 -16.11 -7.25 -1.40
N ILE A 130 -16.26 -6.17 -0.65
CA ILE A 130 -15.37 -5.87 0.47
C ILE A 130 -15.86 -6.57 1.74
N LEU A 131 -15.02 -7.45 2.31
CA LEU A 131 -15.32 -8.15 3.56
C LEU A 131 -14.34 -7.80 4.67
N VAL A 132 -14.90 -7.54 5.85
CA VAL A 132 -14.16 -7.26 7.07
C VAL A 132 -14.31 -8.41 8.05
N LYS A 133 -13.18 -8.85 8.62
CA LYS A 133 -13.16 -9.77 9.76
C LYS A 133 -11.96 -9.51 10.63
N GLU A 134 -12.20 -9.29 11.93
CA GLU A 134 -11.16 -8.95 12.90
C GLU A 134 -10.34 -7.74 12.45
N ASN A 135 -9.06 -7.95 12.16
CA ASN A 135 -8.12 -6.91 11.72
C ASN A 135 -7.84 -6.96 10.22
N ILE A 136 -8.62 -7.71 9.43
CA ILE A 136 -8.43 -7.87 7.99
C ILE A 136 -9.63 -7.33 7.22
N ILE A 137 -9.33 -6.65 6.12
CA ILE A 137 -10.26 -6.24 5.07
C ILE A 137 -9.76 -6.88 3.76
N CYS A 138 -10.65 -7.61 3.08
CA CYS A 138 -10.36 -8.22 1.78
C CYS A 138 -11.20 -7.55 0.71
N PHE A 139 -10.56 -7.23 -0.41
CA PHE A 139 -11.18 -6.64 -1.58
C PHE A 139 -11.25 -7.72 -2.66
N ASN A 140 -12.48 -8.10 -3.00
CA ASN A 140 -12.73 -9.29 -3.81
C ASN A 140 -13.41 -8.89 -5.12
N LYS A 141 -12.74 -9.16 -6.24
CA LYS A 141 -13.34 -9.03 -7.58
C LYS A 141 -14.01 -10.34 -7.97
N LYS A 142 -15.29 -10.29 -8.32
CA LYS A 142 -16.06 -11.48 -8.72
C LYS A 142 -16.02 -11.65 -10.23
N ASN A 143 -15.69 -12.84 -10.71
CA ASN A 143 -15.75 -13.16 -12.13
C ASN A 143 -17.13 -13.72 -12.55
N ASP A 144 -17.35 -13.81 -13.87
CA ASP A 144 -18.59 -14.31 -14.48
C ASP A 144 -18.97 -15.75 -14.08
N LYS A 145 -17.99 -16.53 -13.63
CA LYS A 145 -18.19 -17.92 -13.17
C LYS A 145 -18.50 -18.01 -11.68
N GLY A 146 -18.58 -16.88 -10.99
CA GLY A 146 -18.94 -16.81 -9.58
C GLY A 146 -17.79 -17.05 -8.61
N TYR A 147 -16.55 -17.08 -9.09
CA TYR A 147 -15.37 -17.13 -8.24
C TYR A 147 -14.86 -15.72 -7.93
N PHE A 148 -14.11 -15.61 -6.84
CA PHE A 148 -13.57 -14.37 -6.33
C PHE A 148 -12.06 -14.34 -6.44
N GLU A 149 -11.51 -13.28 -6.99
CA GLU A 149 -10.10 -12.93 -6.92
C GLU A 149 -9.89 -11.96 -5.77
N ILE A 150 -8.86 -12.16 -4.95
CA ILE A 150 -8.52 -11.23 -3.87
C ILE A 150 -7.39 -10.33 -4.37
N ASN A 151 -7.77 -9.14 -4.82
CA ASN A 151 -6.84 -8.19 -5.43
C ASN A 151 -5.92 -7.59 -4.38
N HIS A 152 -6.47 -7.20 -3.24
CA HIS A 152 -5.70 -6.65 -2.13
C HIS A 152 -6.31 -7.01 -0.77
N ILE A 153 -5.43 -7.05 0.22
CA ILE A 153 -5.79 -7.25 1.63
C ILE A 153 -5.19 -6.13 2.45
N TRP A 154 -6.02 -5.52 3.29
CA TRP A 154 -5.57 -4.60 4.33
C TRP A 154 -5.61 -5.31 5.67
N GLU A 155 -4.47 -5.46 6.32
CA GLU A 155 -4.36 -5.94 7.69
C GLU A 155 -3.95 -4.82 8.63
N ARG A 156 -4.76 -4.50 9.63
CA ARG A 156 -4.34 -3.65 10.73
C ARG A 156 -3.33 -4.40 11.59
N ASP A 157 -2.11 -3.89 11.66
CA ASP A 157 -1.08 -4.35 12.58
C ASP A 157 -1.54 -4.11 14.02
N ARG A 158 -1.47 -5.15 14.85
CA ARG A 158 -1.94 -5.12 16.23
C ARG A 158 -0.95 -4.48 17.20
N VAL A 159 0.30 -4.27 16.77
CA VAL A 159 1.40 -3.71 17.56
C VAL A 159 1.40 -2.19 17.46
N ASN A 160 1.46 -1.65 16.24
CA ASN A 160 1.56 -0.20 16.00
C ASN A 160 0.24 0.43 15.50
N GLY A 161 -0.75 -0.36 15.10
CA GLY A 161 -2.04 0.12 14.62
C GLY A 161 -2.06 0.58 13.16
N ASP A 162 -0.91 0.53 12.47
CA ASP A 162 -0.78 0.87 11.04
C ASP A 162 -1.51 -0.16 10.17
N ILE A 163 -1.82 0.20 8.93
CA ILE A 163 -2.47 -0.69 7.97
C ILE A 163 -1.41 -1.24 7.02
N MET A 164 -1.23 -2.54 7.06
CA MET A 164 -0.37 -3.30 6.15
C MET A 164 -1.19 -3.69 4.92
N ILE A 165 -0.63 -3.45 3.74
CA ILE A 165 -1.27 -3.66 2.45
C ILE A 165 -0.55 -4.79 1.74
N TYR A 166 -1.33 -5.77 1.29
CA TYR A 166 -0.84 -6.91 0.53
C TYR A 166 -1.51 -6.94 -0.84
N ASP A 167 -0.69 -6.92 -1.89
CA ASP A 167 -1.12 -6.88 -3.28
C ASP A 167 -1.05 -8.27 -3.87
N ASN A 168 -2.18 -8.69 -4.46
CA ASN A 168 -2.42 -10.01 -5.02
C ASN A 168 -1.78 -11.13 -4.16
N PRO A 169 -2.09 -11.19 -2.85
CA PRO A 169 -1.36 -12.04 -1.90
C PRO A 169 -1.51 -13.53 -2.20
N PHE A 170 -2.51 -13.92 -2.98
CA PHE A 170 -2.76 -15.30 -3.36
C PHE A 170 -2.56 -15.49 -4.87
N SER A 171 -1.33 -15.27 -5.33
CA SER A 171 -0.92 -15.48 -6.73
C SER A 171 0.24 -16.49 -6.81
N VAL A 172 0.31 -17.25 -7.91
CA VAL A 172 1.37 -18.25 -8.16
C VAL A 172 2.06 -18.03 -9.50
N ALA A 173 3.38 -18.24 -9.58
CA ALA A 173 4.18 -17.92 -10.77
C ALA A 173 3.63 -18.53 -12.08
N LYS A 174 3.73 -17.79 -13.20
CA LYS A 174 3.17 -18.12 -14.54
C LYS A 174 3.49 -19.53 -15.04
N LYS A 175 4.66 -20.06 -14.70
CA LYS A 175 5.15 -21.33 -15.24
C LYS A 175 4.67 -22.49 -14.35
N ASN A 176 3.51 -23.05 -14.70
CA ASN A 176 2.80 -24.14 -13.99
C ASN A 176 2.21 -23.73 -12.62
N SER A 177 1.23 -22.82 -12.63
CA SER A 177 0.42 -22.46 -11.44
C SER A 177 -0.05 -23.68 -10.63
N LEU A 178 -0.51 -24.72 -11.34
CA LEU A 178 -1.00 -25.97 -10.75
C LEU A 178 0.07 -26.75 -9.96
N GLU A 179 1.32 -26.77 -10.44
CA GLU A 179 2.42 -27.49 -9.79
C GLU A 179 3.01 -26.67 -8.64
N ASN A 180 3.17 -25.36 -8.87
CA ASN A 180 3.78 -24.45 -7.90
C ASN A 180 2.93 -24.32 -6.65
N PHE A 181 1.62 -24.09 -6.80
CA PHE A 181 0.73 -23.99 -5.65
C PHE A 181 0.68 -25.28 -4.84
N ASN A 182 0.61 -26.43 -5.52
CA ASN A 182 0.66 -27.73 -4.85
C ASN A 182 1.93 -27.90 -4.03
N LYS A 183 3.10 -27.48 -4.51
CA LYS A 183 4.33 -27.53 -3.71
C LYS A 183 4.23 -26.60 -2.51
N GLU A 184 3.76 -25.38 -2.74
CA GLU A 184 3.71 -24.29 -1.78
C GLU A 184 2.76 -24.50 -0.60
N ILE A 185 1.64 -25.20 -0.82
CA ILE A 185 0.64 -25.48 0.22
C ILE A 185 0.33 -26.98 0.35
N SER A 186 1.19 -27.86 -0.15
CA SER A 186 1.04 -29.34 -0.13
C SER A 186 0.60 -29.87 1.24
N TYR A 187 1.21 -29.38 2.31
CA TYR A 187 0.95 -29.82 3.69
C TYR A 187 -0.29 -29.17 4.33
N LYS A 188 -0.94 -28.23 3.63
CA LYS A 188 -2.16 -27.53 4.02
C LYS A 188 -3.24 -27.59 2.92
N ARG A 189 -3.09 -28.50 1.96
CA ARG A 189 -3.98 -28.64 0.80
C ARG A 189 -5.43 -28.87 1.23
N ASP A 190 -5.63 -29.75 2.20
CA ASP A 190 -6.95 -30.07 2.74
C ASP A 190 -7.55 -28.87 3.50
N ASP A 191 -6.71 -28.12 4.21
CA ASP A 191 -7.12 -26.92 4.95
C ASP A 191 -7.52 -25.75 4.05
N PHE A 192 -6.97 -25.72 2.82
CA PHE A 192 -7.31 -24.77 1.77
C PHE A 192 -8.46 -25.23 0.86
N ASP A 193 -8.86 -26.51 0.96
CA ASP A 193 -9.95 -27.11 0.19
C ASP A 193 -9.80 -26.86 -1.33
N LEU A 194 -8.70 -27.34 -1.92
CA LEU A 194 -8.37 -27.03 -3.31
C LEU A 194 -9.12 -27.87 -4.35
N GLU A 195 -9.56 -27.21 -5.41
CA GLU A 195 -10.14 -27.83 -6.61
C GLU A 195 -9.58 -27.20 -7.89
N ILE A 196 -9.32 -28.01 -8.91
CA ILE A 196 -8.91 -27.50 -10.23
C ILE A 196 -10.15 -27.03 -11.00
N VAL A 197 -10.11 -25.81 -11.51
CA VAL A 197 -11.22 -25.18 -12.22
C VAL A 197 -10.74 -24.53 -13.51
N ASN A 198 -11.62 -24.52 -14.52
CA ASN A 198 -11.41 -23.78 -15.77
C ASN A 198 -12.03 -22.40 -15.64
N ILE A 199 -11.20 -21.37 -15.50
CA ILE A 199 -11.64 -19.98 -15.35
C ILE A 199 -12.04 -19.40 -16.69
N ASN A 200 -11.32 -19.73 -17.76
CA ASN A 200 -11.72 -19.45 -19.15
C ASN A 200 -11.11 -20.53 -20.06
N ASP A 201 -11.28 -20.38 -21.38
CA ASP A 201 -10.83 -21.37 -22.38
C ASP A 201 -9.31 -21.58 -22.39
N THR A 202 -8.54 -20.65 -21.81
CA THR A 202 -7.07 -20.67 -21.82
C THR A 202 -6.44 -20.79 -20.43
N LEU A 203 -7.24 -20.73 -19.35
CA LEU A 203 -6.79 -20.70 -17.97
C LEU A 203 -7.45 -21.78 -17.11
N GLU A 204 -6.69 -22.84 -16.84
CA GLU A 204 -6.96 -23.82 -15.80
C GLU A 204 -6.10 -23.49 -14.56
N THR A 205 -6.73 -23.40 -13.39
CA THR A 205 -6.04 -23.02 -12.14
C THR A 205 -6.77 -23.61 -10.92
N TYR A 206 -6.32 -23.26 -9.70
CA TYR A 206 -7.00 -23.66 -8.47
C TYR A 206 -8.10 -22.68 -8.06
N SER A 207 -9.19 -23.26 -7.55
CA SER A 207 -10.09 -22.60 -6.63
C SER A 207 -9.84 -23.09 -5.20
N ALA A 208 -10.10 -22.23 -4.22
CA ALA A 208 -9.92 -22.49 -2.80
C ALA A 208 -11.16 -22.08 -1.98
N ASP A 209 -11.38 -22.77 -0.87
CA ASP A 209 -12.36 -22.37 0.16
C ASP A 209 -11.80 -22.63 1.57
N PRO A 210 -10.72 -21.90 1.93
CA PRO A 210 -9.98 -22.18 3.15
C PRO A 210 -10.82 -21.90 4.41
N SER A 211 -10.44 -22.57 5.50
CA SER A 211 -10.82 -22.08 6.83
C SER A 211 -10.16 -20.71 7.11
N TYR A 212 -10.72 -19.93 8.05
CA TYR A 212 -10.09 -18.65 8.44
C TYR A 212 -8.64 -18.82 8.92
N MET A 213 -8.33 -19.91 9.63
CA MET A 213 -6.95 -20.18 10.08
C MET A 213 -6.02 -20.50 8.90
N ALA A 214 -6.49 -21.25 7.92
CA ALA A 214 -5.72 -21.57 6.72
C ALA A 214 -5.45 -20.32 5.87
N PHE A 215 -6.47 -19.46 5.71
CA PHE A 215 -6.36 -18.16 5.06
C PHE A 215 -5.29 -17.28 5.74
N ARG A 216 -5.36 -17.11 7.08
CA ARG A 216 -4.37 -16.34 7.84
C ARG A 216 -2.96 -16.90 7.70
N TRP A 217 -2.84 -18.22 7.70
CA TRP A 217 -1.56 -18.89 7.52
C TRP A 217 -0.98 -18.62 6.12
N GLY A 218 -1.82 -18.71 5.08
CA GLY A 218 -1.41 -18.40 3.71
C GLY A 218 -0.96 -16.96 3.54
N LEU A 219 -1.70 -16.00 4.11
CA LEU A 219 -1.32 -14.58 4.09
C LEU A 219 0.06 -14.35 4.75
N LYS A 220 0.30 -14.97 5.91
CA LYS A 220 1.57 -14.85 6.65
C LYS A 220 2.78 -15.46 5.95
N LYS A 221 2.56 -16.33 4.97
CA LYS A 221 3.65 -16.91 4.17
C LYS A 221 4.32 -15.84 3.29
N ASN A 222 3.59 -14.81 2.91
CA ASN A 222 4.13 -13.63 2.23
C ASN A 222 4.75 -12.70 3.28
N GLU A 223 5.79 -13.17 3.98
CA GLU A 223 6.32 -12.63 5.26
C GLU A 223 6.48 -11.11 5.37
N THR A 224 6.51 -10.39 4.26
CA THR A 224 6.56 -8.92 4.18
C THR A 224 5.31 -8.38 3.48
N PRO A 225 4.56 -7.44 4.11
CA PRO A 225 3.57 -6.67 3.38
C PRO A 225 4.24 -5.94 2.22
N ASP A 226 3.47 -5.71 1.16
CA ASP A 226 4.00 -4.98 0.01
C ASP A 226 4.18 -3.50 0.41
N TRP A 227 3.23 -2.95 1.21
CA TRP A 227 3.24 -1.55 1.65
C TRP A 227 2.60 -1.35 3.03
N SER A 228 2.74 -0.14 3.58
CA SER A 228 1.96 0.31 4.73
C SER A 228 1.28 1.66 4.46
N LEU A 229 0.11 1.90 5.07
CA LEU A 229 -0.63 3.15 4.93
C LEU A 229 0.21 4.36 5.37
N SER A 230 0.99 4.21 6.43
CA SER A 230 1.89 5.26 6.88
C SER A 230 2.94 5.60 5.82
N LEU A 231 3.48 4.62 5.10
CA LEU A 231 4.40 4.87 3.99
C LEU A 231 3.70 5.59 2.83
N ILE A 232 2.53 5.09 2.40
CA ILE A 232 1.74 5.71 1.32
C ILE A 232 1.42 7.17 1.64
N TYR A 233 1.01 7.42 2.88
CA TYR A 233 0.70 8.78 3.35
C TYR A 233 1.89 9.73 3.24
N LEU A 234 3.10 9.27 3.56
CA LEU A 234 4.30 10.10 3.46
C LEU A 234 4.71 10.37 2.02
N ILE A 235 4.55 9.40 1.13
CA ILE A 235 4.82 9.59 -0.30
C ILE A 235 3.83 10.62 -0.87
N GLY A 236 2.52 10.47 -0.60
CA GLY A 236 1.52 11.43 -1.04
C GLY A 236 1.73 12.86 -0.52
N LEU A 237 2.24 13.01 0.71
CA LEU A 237 2.66 14.31 1.22
C LEU A 237 3.89 14.88 0.49
N SER A 238 4.86 14.03 0.15
CA SER A 238 6.05 14.41 -0.62
C SER A 238 5.67 14.91 -2.01
N ASP A 239 4.85 14.15 -2.72
CA ASP A 239 4.39 14.47 -4.07
C ASP A 239 3.56 15.77 -4.08
N ALA A 240 2.64 15.93 -3.12
CA ALA A 240 1.89 17.17 -2.97
C ALA A 240 2.80 18.39 -2.66
N PHE A 241 3.93 18.18 -1.99
CA PHE A 241 4.91 19.22 -1.70
C PHE A 241 5.67 19.61 -2.99
N GLU A 242 6.14 18.63 -3.76
CA GLU A 242 6.78 18.81 -5.07
C GLU A 242 5.87 19.59 -6.03
N ASP A 243 4.62 19.14 -6.17
CA ASP A 243 3.60 19.77 -7.01
C ASP A 243 3.40 21.26 -6.68
N ARG A 244 3.45 21.62 -5.39
CA ARG A 244 3.33 23.02 -4.95
C ARG A 244 4.57 23.84 -5.26
N ILE A 245 5.76 23.27 -5.13
CA ILE A 245 7.02 23.94 -5.50
C ILE A 245 7.03 24.25 -6.99
N GLU A 246 6.64 23.29 -7.83
CA GLU A 246 6.55 23.50 -9.28
C GLU A 246 5.56 24.61 -9.63
N LYS A 247 4.39 24.62 -8.96
CA LYS A 247 3.32 25.61 -9.21
C LYS A 247 3.64 27.01 -8.69
N ASP A 248 4.42 27.15 -7.60
CA ASP A 248 4.77 28.46 -7.00
C ASP A 248 6.24 28.55 -6.54
N SER A 249 7.17 28.38 -7.47
CA SER A 249 8.61 28.50 -7.19
C SER A 249 9.04 29.79 -6.49
N THR A 250 8.25 30.87 -6.57
CA THR A 250 8.56 32.14 -5.87
C THR A 250 8.32 32.02 -4.37
N LYS A 251 7.20 31.41 -3.95
CA LYS A 251 6.93 31.11 -2.54
C LYS A 251 8.03 30.21 -1.95
N TYR A 252 8.43 29.19 -2.71
CA TYR A 252 9.35 28.14 -2.24
C TYR A 252 10.84 28.44 -2.49
N MET A 253 11.21 29.65 -2.94
CA MET A 253 12.59 29.99 -3.33
C MET A 253 13.62 29.69 -2.22
N ALA A 254 13.29 29.99 -0.96
CA ALA A 254 14.20 29.73 0.17
C ALA A 254 14.49 28.23 0.39
N LEU A 255 13.55 27.36 0.01
CA LEU A 255 13.70 25.91 0.05
C LEU A 255 14.50 25.42 -1.16
N ILE A 256 14.18 25.94 -2.35
CA ILE A 256 14.93 25.65 -3.59
C ILE A 256 16.41 26.03 -3.44
N ASP A 257 16.70 27.20 -2.87
CA ASP A 257 18.08 27.69 -2.63
C ASP A 257 18.86 26.80 -1.65
N LEU A 258 18.16 26.04 -0.79
CA LEU A 258 18.80 25.07 0.09
C LEU A 258 19.13 23.75 -0.62
N GLY A 259 18.69 23.58 -1.86
CA GLY A 259 18.90 22.36 -2.64
C GLY A 259 17.82 21.30 -2.38
N LEU A 260 16.63 21.70 -1.93
CA LEU A 260 15.43 20.86 -2.12
C LEU A 260 15.16 20.79 -3.63
N GLU A 261 15.74 19.79 -4.27
CA GLU A 261 15.38 19.34 -5.60
C GLU A 261 14.52 18.10 -5.39
N PHE A 262 13.21 18.23 -5.64
CA PHE A 262 12.31 17.10 -5.80
C PHE A 262 12.49 16.59 -7.26
#